data_AF-A0A069D248-F1
#
_entry.id   AF-A0A069D248-F1
#
_cell.length_a   1.000
_cell.length_b   1.000
_cell.length_c   1.000
_cell.angle_alpha   90.00
_cell.angle_beta   90.00
_cell.angle_gamma   90.00
#
_symmetry.space_group_name_H-M   'P 1'
#
loop_
_entity.id
_entity.type
_entity.pdbx_description
1 polymer ?
#
loop_
_entity_poly.entity_id
_entity_poly.type
_entity_poly.pdbx_seq_one_letter_code
_entity_poly.pdbx_strand_id
1 'polypeptide(L)' 'MKQNIFVWLLLACFLPVQFAQAKKKVEKEPDDRTYWCNLMYRMAAPVLSNMSEGKLQQNMQVEVSPTWMAETRQ' A
#
# COMPACT_ATOMS: atom_id res chain seq x y z
N MET A 1 18.28 -32.78 41.63
CA MET A 1 18.79 -31.52 41.03
C MET A 1 18.74 -31.46 39.50
N LYS A 2 18.62 -32.58 38.75
CA LYS A 2 18.55 -32.56 37.27
C LYS A 2 17.22 -32.04 36.69
N GLN A 3 16.09 -32.28 37.36
CA GLN A 3 14.77 -31.91 36.81
C GLN A 3 14.47 -30.41 36.89
N ASN A 4 14.94 -29.73 37.94
CA ASN A 4 14.80 -28.27 38.06
C ASN A 4 15.66 -27.52 37.03
N ILE A 5 16.80 -28.09 36.61
CA ILE A 5 17.67 -27.48 35.57
C ILE A 5 16.94 -27.41 34.24
N PHE A 6 16.21 -28.47 33.85
CA PHE A 6 15.40 -28.46 32.63
C PHE A 6 14.29 -27.40 32.69
N VAL A 7 13.66 -27.21 33.85
CA VAL A 7 12.62 -26.17 34.05
C VAL A 7 13.21 -24.76 33.92
N TRP A 8 14.39 -24.51 34.49
CA TRP A 8 15.09 -23.22 34.35
C TRP A 8 15.55 -22.95 32.91
N LEU A 9 15.97 -23.98 32.19
CA LEU A 9 16.40 -23.88 30.79
C LEU A 9 15.22 -23.60 29.85
N LEU A 10 14.05 -24.17 30.15
CA LEU A 10 12.80 -23.93 29.42
C LEU A 10 12.22 -22.54 29.71
N LEU A 11 12.34 -22.07 30.96
CA LEU A 11 11.93 -20.71 31.36
C LEU A 11 12.82 -19.62 30.71
N ALA A 12 14.13 -19.86 30.61
CA ALA A 12 15.07 -18.96 29.95
C ALA A 12 14.81 -18.83 28.43
N CYS A 13 14.32 -19.90 27.80
CA CYS A 13 14.00 -19.92 26.37
C CYS A 13 12.72 -19.10 26.03
N PHE A 14 11.83 -18.86 27.01
CA PHE A 14 10.59 -18.11 26.80
C PHE A 14 10.74 -16.58 26.97
N LEU A 15 11.82 -16.12 27.60
CA LEU A 15 12.08 -14.68 27.84
C LEU A 15 12.33 -13.84 26.56
N PRO A 16 13.02 -14.31 25.50
CA PRO A 16 13.27 -13.46 24.33
C PRO A 16 12.03 -13.24 23.45
N VAL A 17 10.95 -14.04 23.60
CA VAL A 17 9.73 -13.90 22.77
C VAL A 17 8.96 -12.61 23.09
N GLN A 18 9.08 -12.09 24.31
CA GLN A 18 8.36 -10.88 24.74
C GLN A 18 9.02 -9.57 24.24
N PHE A 19 10.30 -9.59 23.86
CA PHE A 19 11.02 -8.42 23.37
C PHE A 19 10.95 -8.24 21.84
N ALA A 20 10.40 -9.22 21.12
CA ALA A 20 10.06 -9.10 19.71
C ALA A 20 8.71 -8.39 19.48
N GLN A 21 8.29 -7.53 20.41
CA GLN A 21 7.22 -6.56 20.17
C GLN A 21 7.72 -5.61 19.08
N ALA A 22 7.37 -5.93 17.84
CA ALA A 22 7.61 -5.12 16.66
C ALA A 22 7.34 -3.67 17.01
N LYS A 23 8.35 -2.81 16.84
CA LYS A 23 8.19 -1.37 16.98
C LYS A 23 7.07 -0.95 16.04
N LYS A 24 5.85 -0.84 16.56
CA LYS A 24 4.74 -0.20 15.86
C LYS A 24 5.25 1.20 15.64
N LYS A 25 5.70 1.48 14.42
CA LYS A 25 6.05 2.84 14.00
C LYS A 25 4.81 3.65 14.36
N VAL A 26 4.97 4.56 15.31
CA VAL A 26 3.98 5.59 15.56
C VAL A 26 3.89 6.31 14.22
N GLU A 27 2.85 6.01 13.44
CA GLU A 27 2.53 6.78 12.26
C GLU A 27 2.27 8.19 12.77
N LYS A 28 3.29 9.03 12.60
CA LYS A 28 3.13 10.46 12.76
C LYS A 28 2.00 10.84 11.82
N GLU A 29 0.96 11.47 12.36
CA GLU A 29 -0.17 11.94 11.58
C GLU A 29 0.37 12.61 10.32
N PRO A 30 -0.02 12.13 9.12
CA PRO A 30 0.62 12.55 7.89
C PRO A 30 0.42 14.05 7.77
N ASP A 31 1.53 14.79 7.66
CA ASP A 31 1.51 16.21 7.34
C ASP A 31 0.59 16.43 6.13
N ASP A 32 -0.33 17.40 6.20
CA ASP A 32 -1.36 17.62 5.18
C ASP A 32 -0.74 17.69 3.78
N ARG A 33 0.44 18.30 3.66
CA ARG A 33 1.19 18.38 2.38
C ARG A 33 1.54 17.00 1.83
N THR A 34 1.99 16.10 2.70
CA THR A 34 2.31 14.72 2.32
C THR A 34 1.05 13.97 1.88
N TYR A 35 -0.08 14.20 2.55
CA TYR A 35 -1.36 13.64 2.14
C TYR A 35 -1.76 14.10 0.74
N TRP A 36 -1.75 15.41 0.47
CA TRP A 36 -2.09 15.97 -0.85
C TRP A 36 -1.14 15.49 -1.95
N CYS A 37 0.16 15.46 -1.69
CA CYS A 37 1.15 14.92 -2.63
C CYS A 37 0.88 13.45 -2.97
N ASN A 38 0.61 12.63 -1.96
CA ASN A 38 0.29 11.21 -2.17
C ASN A 38 -1.02 11.03 -2.94
N LEU A 39 -2.03 11.85 -2.66
CA LEU A 39 -3.29 11.83 -3.39
C LEU A 39 -3.08 12.17 -4.87
N MET A 40 -2.36 13.26 -5.15
CA MET A 40 -2.01 13.65 -6.52
C MET A 40 -1.22 12.56 -7.24
N TYR A 41 -0.24 11.96 -6.57
CA TYR A 41 0.54 10.87 -7.12
C TYR A 41 -0.33 9.67 -7.46
N ARG A 42 -1.25 9.26 -6.58
CA ARG A 42 -2.18 8.14 -6.82
C ARG A 42 -3.11 8.38 -8.00
N MET A 43 -3.54 9.62 -8.23
CA MET A 43 -4.36 9.98 -9.39
C MET A 43 -3.55 10.02 -10.68
N ALA A 44 -2.34 10.58 -10.65
CA ALA A 44 -1.51 10.75 -11.84
C ALA A 44 -0.81 9.46 -12.28
N ALA A 45 -0.39 8.61 -11.34
CA ALA A 45 0.39 7.40 -11.62
C ALA A 45 -0.22 6.49 -12.69
N PRO A 46 -1.50 6.07 -12.61
CA PRO A 46 -2.08 5.18 -13.62
C PRO A 46 -2.21 5.85 -15.00
N VAL A 47 -2.36 7.18 -15.06
CA VAL A 47 -2.45 7.89 -16.35
C VAL A 47 -1.07 7.97 -16.99
N LEU A 48 -0.08 8.47 -16.24
CA LEU A 48 1.27 8.69 -16.75
C LEU A 48 1.97 7.37 -17.08
N SER A 49 1.80 6.32 -16.27
CA SER A 49 2.40 5.02 -16.54
C SER A 49 1.83 4.40 -17.82
N ASN A 50 0.51 4.35 -17.97
CA ASN A 50 -0.14 3.82 -19.16
C ASN A 50 0.16 4.66 -20.42
N MET A 51 0.32 5.98 -20.27
CA MET A 51 0.74 6.86 -21.36
C MET A 51 2.18 6.59 -21.79
N SER A 52 3.11 6.41 -20.84
CA SER A 52 4.51 6.08 -21.14
C SER A 52 4.67 4.72 -21.82
N GLU A 53 3.80 3.76 -21.49
CA GLU A 53 3.79 2.42 -22.11
C GLU A 53 3.01 2.36 -23.43
N GLY A 54 2.35 3.45 -23.83
CA GLY A 54 1.48 3.48 -25.01
C GLY A 54 0.17 2.68 -24.85
N LYS A 55 -0.17 2.24 -23.63
CA LYS A 55 -1.35 1.41 -23.33
C LYS A 55 -2.55 2.21 -22.80
N LEU A 56 -2.47 3.54 -22.81
CA LEU A 56 -3.50 4.42 -22.25
C LEU A 56 -4.90 4.14 -22.81
N GLN A 57 -5.04 4.06 -24.14
CA GLN A 57 -6.35 3.80 -24.76
C GLN A 57 -6.90 2.40 -24.43
N GLN A 58 -6.02 1.41 -24.23
CA GLN A 58 -6.43 0.04 -23.92
C GLN A 58 -6.93 -0.08 -22.48
N ASN A 59 -6.22 0.56 -21.54
CA ASN A 59 -6.48 0.45 -20.10
C ASN A 59 -7.44 1.54 -19.58
N MET A 60 -7.69 2.61 -20.33
CA MET A 60 -8.61 3.70 -19.99
C MET A 60 -9.56 3.98 -21.15
N GLN A 61 -10.65 3.22 -21.22
CA GLN A 61 -11.70 3.41 -22.22
C GLN A 61 -12.51 4.68 -21.91
N VAL A 62 -12.81 5.45 -22.94
CA VAL A 62 -13.61 6.67 -22.81
C VAL A 62 -15.08 6.28 -22.85
N GLU A 63 -15.75 6.44 -21.72
CA GLU A 63 -17.20 6.34 -21.65
C GLU A 63 -17.81 7.51 -22.42
N VAL A 64 -18.39 7.21 -23.58
CA VAL A 64 -19.16 8.19 -24.35
C VAL A 64 -20.62 8.04 -23.99
N SER A 65 -21.27 9.16 -23.66
CA SER A 65 -22.71 9.08 -23.44
C SER A 65 -23.43 8.90 -24.79
N PRO A 66 -24.56 8.17 -24.84
CA PRO A 66 -25.19 7.75 -26.10
C PRO A 66 -25.64 8.89 -27.02
N THR A 67 -25.97 10.06 -26.46
CA THR A 67 -26.85 11.02 -27.15
C THR A 67 -26.13 12.22 -27.79
N TRP A 68 -24.92 12.60 -27.36
CA TRP A 68 -24.26 13.82 -27.85
C TRP A 68 -23.04 13.61 -28.77
N MET A 69 -22.55 12.37 -28.94
CA MET A 69 -21.35 12.05 -29.76
C MET A 69 -21.57 11.04 -30.87
N ALA A 70 -22.80 10.56 -31.08
CA ALA A 70 -23.07 9.57 -32.12
C ALA A 70 -22.81 10.10 -33.54
N GLU A 71 -22.99 11.42 -33.75
CA GLU A 71 -22.81 12.09 -35.04
C GLU A 71 -21.31 12.24 -35.44
N THR A 72 -20.40 12.31 -34.47
CA THR A 72 -19.01 12.74 -34.72
C THR A 72 -18.01 11.60 -35.01
N ARG A 73 -18.48 10.37 -35.26
CA ARG A 73 -17.61 9.19 -35.37
C ARG A 73 -17.88 8.29 -36.59
N GLN A 74 -18.45 8.82 -37.68
CA GLN A 74 -18.38 8.18 -39.01
C GLN A 74 -17.22 8.72 -39.82
#